data_AF-A0A9W7SJF7-F1
#
_entry.id   AF-A0A9W7SJF7-F1
#
_cell.length_a   1.000
_cell.length_b   1.000
_cell.length_c   1.000
_cell.angle_alpha   90.00
_cell.angle_beta   90.00
_cell.angle_gamma   90.00
#
_symmetry.space_group_name_H-M   'P 1'
#
loop_
_entity.id
_entity.type
_entity.pdbx_description
1 polymer ?
#
loop_
_entity_poly.entity_id
_entity_poly.type
_entity_poly.pdbx_seq_one_letter_code
_entity_poly.pdbx_strand_id
1 'polypeptide(L)' 'MTDLPKSIGWVGLGSMGYPMATNLLHKTGDEMHLYVYDVVQESIDKFVHDGKGRAHACSSSKEVADEAV' A
#
# COMPACT_ATOMS: atom_id res chain seq x y z
N MET A 1 -0.72 6.14 23.98
CA MET A 1 -0.22 5.72 22.65
C MET A 1 -1.36 5.94 21.69
N THR A 2 -1.12 6.64 20.59
CA THR A 2 -2.11 6.78 19.52
C THR A 2 -2.13 5.47 18.75
N ASP A 3 -3.28 4.80 18.66
CA ASP A 3 -3.42 3.63 17.82
C ASP A 3 -3.15 4.02 16.37
N LEU A 4 -2.23 3.30 15.73
CA LEU A 4 -1.97 3.48 14.30
C LEU A 4 -3.16 2.93 13.52
N PRO A 5 -3.52 3.53 12.37
CA PRO A 5 -4.56 3.00 11.52
C PRO A 5 -4.20 1.59 11.05
N LYS A 6 -5.21 0.71 10.99
CA LYS A 6 -5.08 -0.66 10.47
C LYS A 6 -5.01 -0.72 8.95
N SER A 7 -5.45 0.36 8.29
CA SER A 7 -5.56 0.46 6.83
C SER A 7 -4.87 1.74 6.38
N ILE A 8 -4.05 1.68 5.33
CA ILE A 8 -3.43 2.85 4.71
C ILE A 8 -3.58 2.78 3.20
N GLY A 9 -4.06 3.87 2.61
CA GLY A 9 -4.09 4.03 1.16
C GLY A 9 -2.79 4.63 0.63
N TRP A 10 -2.31 4.12 -0.51
CA TRP A 10 -1.10 4.60 -1.15
C TRP A 10 -1.25 4.72 -2.66
N VAL A 11 -1.07 5.92 -3.21
CA VAL A 11 -1.14 6.16 -4.66
C VAL A 11 0.23 6.59 -5.17
N GLY A 12 0.77 5.83 -6.13
CA GLY A 12 2.07 6.08 -6.75
C GLY A 12 3.18 5.18 -6.20
N LEU A 13 3.73 4.33 -7.06
CA LEU A 13 4.79 3.34 -6.83
C LEU A 13 6.00 3.57 -7.75
N GLY A 14 6.23 4.82 -8.16
CA GLY A 14 7.45 5.22 -8.86
C GLY A 14 8.69 5.25 -7.93
N SER A 15 9.79 5.84 -8.40
CA SER A 15 11.09 5.83 -7.72
C SER A 15 11.08 6.36 -6.29
N MET A 16 10.17 7.28 -5.96
CA MET A 16 9.97 7.76 -4.59
C MET A 16 8.94 6.93 -3.81
N GLY A 17 7.80 6.65 -4.44
CA GLY A 17 6.66 6.01 -3.76
C GLY A 17 6.95 4.59 -3.30
N TYR A 18 7.58 3.79 -4.16
CA TYR A 18 7.88 2.38 -3.87
C TYR A 18 8.73 2.19 -2.60
N PRO A 19 9.93 2.78 -2.46
CA PRO A 19 10.74 2.57 -1.26
C PRO A 19 10.07 3.10 0.01
N MET A 20 9.25 4.16 -0.09
CA MET A 20 8.51 4.68 1.06
C MET A 20 7.42 3.70 1.51
N ALA A 21 6.62 3.17 0.59
CA ALA A 21 5.56 2.21 0.89
C ALA A 21 6.14 0.89 1.44
N THR A 22 7.25 0.40 0.88
CA THR A 22 7.95 -0.80 1.39
C THR A 22 8.49 -0.56 2.79
N ASN A 23 9.13 0.58 3.04
CA ASN A 23 9.62 0.91 4.39
C ASN A 23 8.47 1.05 5.40
N LEU A 24 7.31 1.52 4.97
CA LEU A 24 6.11 1.58 5.81
C LEU A 24 5.67 0.16 6.21
N LEU A 25 5.49 -0.76 5.25
CA LEU A 25 5.18 -2.17 5.51
C LEU A 25 6.16 -2.88 6.45
N HIS A 26 7.45 -2.52 6.40
CA HIS A 26 8.47 -3.10 7.25
C HIS A 26 8.48 -2.55 8.68
N LYS A 27 8.03 -1.30 8.87
CA LYS A 27 8.07 -0.62 10.18
C LYS A 27 6.77 -0.76 10.96
N THR A 28 5.70 -1.16 10.31
CA THR A 28 4.40 -1.38 10.95
C THR A 28 4.16 -2.85 11.24
N GLY A 29 3.31 -3.10 12.23
CA GLY A 29 2.93 -4.45 12.62
C GLY A 29 2.17 -5.21 11.52
N ASP A 30 2.01 -6.50 11.74
CA ASP A 30 1.39 -7.43 10.78
C ASP A 30 -0.12 -7.17 10.57
N GLU A 31 -0.75 -6.45 11.50
CA GLU A 31 -2.17 -6.06 11.46
C GLU A 31 -2.46 -4.88 10.51
N MET A 32 -1.43 -4.24 9.95
CA MET A 32 -1.60 -3.11 9.06
C MET A 32 -1.58 -3.53 7.59
N HIS A 33 -2.59 -3.07 6.86
CA HIS A 33 -2.79 -3.32 5.44
C HIS A 33 -2.59 -2.06 4.60
N LEU A 34 -1.94 -2.21 3.45
CA LEU A 34 -1.82 -1.18 2.42
C LEU A 34 -2.73 -1.48 1.24
N TYR A 35 -3.51 -0.50 0.83
CA TYR A 35 -4.30 -0.50 -0.41
C TYR A 35 -3.61 0.42 -1.41
N VAL A 36 -3.16 -0.12 -2.55
CA VAL A 36 -2.25 0.59 -3.44
C VAL A 36 -2.78 0.71 -4.87
N TYR A 37 -2.45 1.83 -5.51
CA TYR A 37 -2.68 2.05 -6.93
C TYR A 37 -1.51 2.80 -7.57
N ASP A 38 -1.17 2.39 -8.80
CA ASP A 38 -0.29 3.10 -9.72
C ASP A 38 -0.83 2.93 -11.15
N VAL A 39 -0.47 3.84 -12.05
CA VAL A 39 -0.83 3.72 -13.47
C VAL A 39 -0.07 2.57 -14.16
N VAL A 40 1.10 2.20 -13.65
CA VAL A 40 1.93 1.10 -14.13
C VAL A 40 1.57 -0.18 -13.36
N GLN A 41 0.85 -1.10 -14.02
CA GLN A 41 0.42 -2.37 -13.42
C GLN A 41 1.58 -3.20 -12.88
N GLU A 42 2.71 -3.24 -13.56
CA GLU A 42 3.91 -3.99 -13.12
C GLU A 42 4.40 -3.53 -11.73
N SER A 43 4.30 -2.24 -11.44
CA SER A 43 4.67 -1.68 -10.13
C SER A 43 3.74 -2.17 -9.02
N ILE A 44 2.42 -2.26 -9.32
CA ILE A 44 1.42 -2.81 -8.40
C ILE A 44 1.72 -4.29 -8.13
N ASP A 45 1.84 -5.09 -9.20
CA ASP A 45 2.01 -6.54 -9.10
C ASP A 45 3.25 -6.89 -8.28
N LYS A 46 4.36 -6.19 -8.55
CA LYS A 46 5.61 -6.33 -7.80
C LYS A 46 5.43 -5.96 -6.32
N PHE A 47 4.77 -4.84 -6.03
CA PHE A 47 4.57 -4.39 -4.66
C PHE A 47 3.66 -5.33 -3.85
N VAL A 48 2.58 -5.82 -4.47
CA VAL A 48 1.66 -6.78 -3.85
C VAL A 48 2.36 -8.10 -3.54
N HIS A 49 3.19 -8.59 -4.48
CA HIS A 49 4.05 -9.76 -4.25
C HIS A 49 4.98 -9.56 -3.05
N ASP A 50 5.71 -8.43 -3.00
CA ASP A 50 6.63 -8.09 -1.92
C ASP A 50 5.91 -7.90 -0.57
N GLY A 51 4.65 -7.44 -0.59
CA GLY A 51 3.84 -7.15 0.58
C GLY A 51 3.31 -8.37 1.34
N LYS A 52 3.51 -9.60 0.82
CA LYS A 52 3.21 -10.88 1.51
C LYS A 52 1.81 -10.94 2.13
N GLY A 53 0.79 -10.49 1.40
CA GLY A 53 -0.62 -10.52 1.82
C GLY A 53 -1.08 -9.31 2.63
N ARG A 54 -0.19 -8.33 2.89
CA ARG A 54 -0.54 -7.05 3.53
C ARG A 54 -0.69 -5.90 2.55
N ALA A 55 -0.34 -6.09 1.28
CA ALA A 55 -0.53 -5.11 0.22
C ALA A 55 -1.61 -5.61 -0.75
N HIS A 56 -2.57 -4.75 -1.06
CA HIS A 56 -3.74 -5.05 -1.88
C HIS A 56 -3.80 -4.12 -3.08
N ALA A 57 -3.96 -4.68 -4.27
CA ALA A 57 -4.12 -3.91 -5.50
C ALA A 57 -5.51 -3.29 -5.58
N CYS A 58 -5.58 -1.99 -5.83
CA CYS A 58 -6.80 -1.29 -6.21
C CYS A 58 -6.77 -0.99 -7.72
N SER A 59 -7.94 -0.85 -8.33
CA SER A 59 -8.13 -0.51 -9.75
C SER A 59 -8.12 0.99 -10.03
N SER A 60 -8.24 1.83 -8.99
CA SER A 60 -8.22 3.29 -9.11
C SER A 60 -7.83 3.97 -7.81
N SER A 61 -7.44 5.24 -7.89
CA SER A 61 -7.20 6.08 -6.70
C SER A 61 -8.46 6.30 -5.86
N LYS A 62 -9.66 6.20 -6.47
CA LYS A 62 -10.93 6.25 -5.74
C LYS A 62 -11.07 5.04 -4.83
N GLU A 63 -10.83 3.85 -5.37
CA GLU A 63 -10.93 2.60 -4.60
C GLU A 63 -9.91 2.58 -3.44
N VAL A 64 -8.70 3.09 -3.66
CA VAL A 64 -7.73 3.26 -2.56
C VAL A 64 -8.31 4.10 -1.41
N ALA A 65 -9.01 5.19 -1.72
CA ALA A 65 -9.62 6.05 -0.71
C ALA A 65 -10.82 5.41 -0.01
N ASP A 66 -11.59 4.56 -0.72
CA ASP A 66 -12.74 3.85 -0.16
C ASP A 66 -12.29 2.73 0.82
N GLU A 67 -11.15 2.09 0.57
CA GLU A 67 -10.63 0.98 1.39
C GLU A 67 -9.74 1.45 2.57
N ALA A 68 -9.13 2.64 2.48
CA ALA A 68 -8.19 3.17 3.46
C ALA A 68 -8.84 3.78 4.72
N VAL A 69 -9.89 3.15 5.25
CA VAL A 69 -10.71 3.60 6.39
C VAL A 69 -10.26 2.97 7.71
#